data_AF-Q0K101-F1
#
_entry.id   AF-Q0K101-F1
#
_cell.length_a   1.000
_cell.length_b   1.000
_cell.length_c   1.000
_cell.angle_alpha   90.00
_cell.angle_beta   90.00
_cell.angle_gamma   90.00
#
_symmetry.space_group_name_H-M   'P 1'
#
loop_
_entity.id
_entity.type
_entity.pdbx_description
1 polymer ?
#
loop_
_entity_poly.entity_id
_entity_poly.type
_entity_poly.pdbx_seq_one_letter_code
_entity_poly.pdbx_strand_id
1 'polypeptide(L)' 'MSICDLCESQLDRPGHVPPHPRLVMSATLRTASGQNAFVYRCAHCGQTLLLASPDGEAPDRWTRLDADGWD' A
#
# COMPACT_ATOMS: atom_id res chain seq x y z
N MET A 1 1.09 -12.57 -11.15
CA MET A 1 -0.32 -12.54 -10.68
C MET A 1 -0.88 -11.17 -11.03
N SER A 2 -2.08 -11.10 -11.60
CA SER A 2 -2.73 -9.84 -11.91
C SER A 2 -3.36 -9.23 -10.66
N ILE A 3 -3.46 -7.90 -10.63
CA ILE A 3 -4.22 -7.18 -9.59
C ILE A 3 -5.72 -7.48 -9.73
N CYS A 4 -6.47 -7.42 -8.64
CA CYS A 4 -7.94 -7.54 -8.67
C CYS A 4 -8.62 -6.18 -8.56
N ASP A 5 -9.87 -6.08 -9.00
CA ASP A 5 -10.65 -4.85 -9.04
C ASP A 5 -10.71 -4.13 -7.69
N LEU A 6 -10.76 -4.87 -6.57
CA LEU A 6 -10.76 -4.29 -5.23
C LEU A 6 -9.42 -3.60 -4.90
N CYS A 7 -8.30 -4.23 -5.25
CA CYS A 7 -6.98 -3.63 -5.06
C CYS A 7 -6.79 -2.46 -6.02
N GLU A 8 -7.26 -2.58 -7.26
CA GLU A 8 -7.19 -1.49 -8.25
C GLU A 8 -7.98 -0.27 -7.77
N SER A 9 -9.19 -0.46 -7.23
CA SER A 9 -10.00 0.61 -6.65
C SER A 9 -9.35 1.27 -5.41
N GLN A 10 -8.36 0.61 -4.80
CA GLN A 10 -7.67 1.12 -3.63
C GLN A 10 -6.50 2.03 -4.00
N LEU A 11 -5.88 1.80 -5.16
CA LEU A 11 -4.71 2.57 -5.62
C LEU A 11 -5.05 4.07 -5.71
N ASP A 12 -4.05 4.90 -5.43
CA ASP A 12 -4.12 6.36 -5.48
C ASP A 12 -5.10 7.03 -4.52
N ARG A 13 -5.83 6.25 -3.72
CA ARG A 13 -6.67 6.82 -2.66
C ARG A 13 -5.81 7.49 -1.60
N PRO A 14 -6.20 8.67 -1.09
CA PRO A 14 -5.52 9.31 0.03
C PRO A 14 -5.97 8.72 1.37
N GLY A 15 -5.02 8.65 2.30
CA GLY A 15 -5.21 8.41 3.72
C GLY A 15 -5.50 6.96 4.13
N HIS A 16 -5.69 6.80 5.44
CA HIS A 16 -5.98 5.55 6.13
C HIS A 16 -7.46 5.16 6.04
N VAL A 17 -8.08 5.37 4.88
CA VAL A 17 -9.41 4.81 4.62
C VAL A 17 -9.36 3.31 4.89
N PRO A 18 -10.42 2.71 5.48
CA PRO A 18 -10.39 1.29 5.78
C PRO A 18 -10.07 0.55 4.49
N PRO A 19 -9.00 -0.28 4.48
CA PRO A 19 -8.65 -1.05 3.31
C PRO A 19 -9.82 -1.97 2.96
N HIS A 20 -9.97 -2.33 1.68
CA HIS A 20 -11.02 -3.28 1.32
C HIS A 20 -10.87 -4.60 2.10
N PRO A 21 -11.95 -5.37 2.32
CA PRO A 21 -11.96 -6.47 3.32
C PRO A 21 -10.98 -7.63 3.09
N ARG A 22 -10.28 -7.66 1.96
CA ARG A 22 -9.32 -8.73 1.62
C ARG A 22 -7.87 -8.29 1.73
N LEU A 23 -7.59 -7.03 2.05
CA LEU A 23 -6.26 -6.52 2.36
C LEU A 23 -5.97 -6.74 3.85
N VAL A 24 -4.95 -7.55 4.12
CA VAL A 24 -4.51 -7.86 5.48
C VAL A 24 -3.17 -7.19 5.71
N MET A 25 -3.05 -6.49 6.83
CA MET A 25 -1.79 -5.85 7.20
C MET A 25 -0.72 -6.91 7.44
N SER A 26 0.41 -6.79 6.75
CA SER A 26 1.50 -7.76 6.78
C SER A 26 2.72 -7.24 7.55
N ALA A 27 3.00 -5.94 7.50
CA ALA A 27 4.12 -5.32 8.18
C ALA A 27 3.92 -3.81 8.34
N THR A 28 4.66 -3.21 9.28
CA THR A 28 4.91 -1.77 9.32
C THR A 28 6.41 -1.55 9.16
N LEU A 29 6.79 -0.74 8.19
CA LEU A 29 8.17 -0.38 7.86
C LEU A 29 8.41 1.11 8.17
N ARG A 30 9.68 1.50 8.18
CA ARG A 30 10.08 2.91 8.22
C ARG A 30 10.65 3.31 6.86
N THR A 31 10.17 4.42 6.31
CA THR A 31 10.72 4.99 5.08
C THR A 31 12.10 5.59 5.36
N ALA A 32 12.87 5.89 4.30
CA ALA A 32 14.14 6.60 4.43
C ALA A 32 14.00 7.99 5.09
N SER A 33 12.85 8.64 4.90
CA SER A 33 12.46 9.89 5.57
C SER A 33 12.02 9.71 7.03
N GLY A 34 12.03 8.49 7.56
CA GLY A 34 11.65 8.18 8.94
C GLY A 34 10.16 8.11 9.21
N GLN A 35 9.31 8.18 8.17
CA GLN A 35 7.87 8.02 8.28
C GLN A 35 7.46 6.54 8.33
N ASN A 36 6.24 6.26 8.75
CA ASN A 36 5.71 4.90 8.72
C ASN A 36 5.24 4.55 7.30
N ALA A 37 5.53 3.32 6.90
CA ALA A 37 5.02 2.72 5.67
C ALA A 37 4.28 1.44 6.04
N PHE A 38 3.00 1.33 5.68
CA PHE A 38 2.14 0.22 6.06
C PHE A 38 1.97 -0.74 4.90
N VAL A 39 2.39 -1.99 5.09
CA VAL A 39 2.38 -3.01 4.04
C VAL A 39 1.16 -3.90 4.21
N TYR A 40 0.37 -4.05 3.16
CA TYR A 40 -0.81 -4.90 3.11
C TYR A 40 -0.66 -5.96 2.02
N ARG A 41 -1.06 -7.19 2.32
CA ARG A 41 -1.12 -8.26 1.34
C ARG A 41 -2.57 -8.64 1.10
N CYS A 42 -2.98 -8.71 -0.16
CA CYS A 42 -4.31 -9.13 -0.52
C CYS A 42 -4.43 -10.65 -0.43
N ALA A 43 -5.33 -11.14 0.42
CA ALA A 43 -5.61 -12.57 0.57
C ALA A 43 -6.27 -13.19 -0.68
N HIS A 44 -6.74 -12.38 -1.64
CA HIS A 44 -7.39 -12.84 -2.86
C HIS A 44 -6.45 -12.94 -4.06
N CYS A 45 -5.79 -11.83 -4.42
CA CYS A 45 -4.91 -11.78 -5.60
C CYS A 45 -3.42 -11.90 -5.25
N GLY A 46 -3.09 -11.97 -3.96
CA GLY A 46 -1.71 -12.11 -3.48
C GLY A 46 -0.85 -10.85 -3.62
N GLN A 47 -1.36 -9.77 -4.23
CA GLN A 47 -0.64 -8.51 -4.43
C GLN A 47 -0.34 -7.81 -3.10
N THR A 48 0.76 -7.05 -3.11
CA THR A 48 1.18 -6.21 -1.99
C THR A 48 0.89 -4.75 -2.32
N LEU A 49 0.15 -4.09 -1.43
CA LEU A 49 -0.10 -2.65 -1.48
C LEU A 49 0.61 -2.00 -0.31
N LEU A 50 1.15 -0.81 -0.55
CA LEU A 50 1.80 0.03 0.43
C LEU A 50 0.90 1.25 0.69
N LEU A 51 0.79 1.64 1.95
CA LEU A 51 0.24 2.93 2.34
C LEU A 51 1.36 3.72 3.02
N ALA A 52 1.82 4.78 2.37
CA ALA A 52 2.88 5.64 2.87
C ALA A 52 2.78 7.03 2.25
N SER A 53 3.34 8.03 2.93
CA SER A 53 3.55 9.35 2.36
C SER A 53 4.66 9.28 1.30
N PRO A 54 4.46 9.82 0.08
CA PRO A 54 5.45 9.77 -0.99
C PRO A 54 6.69 10.62 -0.72
N ASP A 55 6.53 11.77 -0.05
CA ASP A 55 7.61 12.73 0.26
C ASP A 55 7.76 13.00 1.77
N GLY A 56 6.89 12.43 2.60
CA GLY A 56 6.83 12.66 4.04
C GLY A 56 6.05 13.90 4.47
N GLU A 57 5.57 14.70 3.52
CA GLU A 57 4.76 15.90 3.77
C GLU A 57 3.33 15.73 3.28
N ALA A 58 3.15 15.07 2.13
CA ALA A 58 1.87 14.71 1.56
C ALA A 58 1.17 13.64 2.41
N PRO A 59 -0.17 13.59 2.40
CA PRO A 59 -0.91 12.52 3.06
C PRO A 59 -0.53 11.16 2.48
N ASP A 60 -0.57 10.14 3.34
CA ASP A 60 -0.34 8.75 2.93
C ASP A 60 -1.20 8.38 1.71
N ARG A 61 -0.59 7.68 0.75
CA ARG A 61 -1.25 7.26 -0.49
C ARG A 61 -1.06 5.77 -0.70
N TRP A 62 -2.10 5.13 -1.22
CA TRP A 62 -2.06 3.72 -1.58
C TRP A 62 -1.31 3.53 -2.90
N THR A 63 -0.22 2.78 -2.85
CA THR A 63 0.57 2.40 -4.03
C THR A 63 0.70 0.88 -4.12
N ARG A 64 0.94 0.37 -5.32
CA ARG A 64 1.28 -1.04 -5.49
C ARG A 64 2.77 -1.21 -5.25
N LEU A 65 3.14 -2.21 -4.46
CA LEU A 65 4.53 -2.62 -4.34
C LEU A 65 4.79 -3.64 -5.45
N ASP A 66 5.23 -3.16 -6.60
CA ASP A 66 5.73 -4.04 -7.66
C ASP A 66 7.09 -4.64 -7.24
N ALA A 67 7.39 -5.84 -7.75
CA ALA A 67 8.56 -6.61 -7.35
C ALA A 67 9.90 -5.90 -7.67
N ASP A 68 9.89 -4.85 -8.48
CA ASP A 68 11.06 -4.05 -8.84
C ASP A 68 11.39 -2.91 -7.87
N GLY A 69 10.62 -2.77 -6.78
CA GLY A 69 11.02 -1.93 -5.64
C GLY A 69 10.95 -0.42 -5.88
N TRP A 70 10.90 0.32 -4.78
CA TRP A 70 11.17 1.75 -4.76
C TRP A 70 12.63 1.95 -5.17
N ASP A 71 12.88 2.58 -6.33
CA ASP A 71 14.18 3.18 -6.67
C ASP A 71 14.32 4.54 -5.98
#